data_AF-A0A6S4U0P5-F1
#
_entry.id   AF-A0A6S4U0P5-F1
#
_cell.length_a   1.000
_cell.length_b   1.000
_cell.length_c   1.000
_cell.angle_alpha   90.00
_cell.angle_beta   90.00
_cell.angle_gamma   90.00
#
_symmetry.space_group_name_H-M   'P 1'
#
loop_
_entity.id
_entity.type
_entity.pdbx_description
1 polymer ?
#
loop_
_entity_poly.entity_id
_entity_poly.type
_entity_poly.pdbx_seq_one_letter_code
_entity_poly.pdbx_strand_id
1 'polypeptide(L)'
;MLSRRKPQELVISEPDIIVALDHLQTLPYRTPLPTSWDRLRLLNRVREAIGTCPERDKCYQVGSRLYAIIQPLGVDLLSDDDDDGRVQVCLLIRPCGTDPTRVTTL
;
A
#
# COMPACT_ATOMS: atom_id res chain seq x y z
N MET A 1 -4.81 -7.52 31.87
CA MET A 1 -5.17 -8.55 30.88
C MET A 1 -4.60 -8.13 29.54
N LEU A 2 -3.61 -8.85 29.01
CA LEU A 2 -3.08 -8.62 27.67
C LEU A 2 -4.09 -9.20 26.67
N SER A 3 -4.98 -8.36 26.14
CA SER A 3 -5.82 -8.74 25.01
C SER A 3 -4.91 -9.17 23.86
N ARG A 4 -4.88 -10.48 23.59
CA ARG A 4 -4.35 -11.01 22.33
C ARG A 4 -5.20 -10.38 21.22
N ARG A 5 -4.69 -9.31 20.60
CA ARG A 5 -5.29 -8.76 19.38
C ARG A 5 -5.36 -9.91 18.38
N LYS A 6 -6.56 -10.26 17.91
CA LYS A 6 -6.71 -11.20 16.80
C LYS A 6 -5.89 -10.63 15.62
N PRO A 7 -5.16 -11.48 14.87
CA PRO A 7 -4.46 -11.01 13.69
C PRO A 7 -5.48 -10.38 12.75
N GLN A 8 -5.33 -9.07 12.50
CA GLN A 8 -6.18 -8.35 11.55
C GLN A 8 -5.85 -8.84 10.15
N GLU A 9 -6.87 -9.20 9.39
CA GLU A 9 -6.70 -9.61 8.00
C GLU A 9 -6.43 -8.37 7.14
N LEU A 10 -5.28 -8.37 6.45
CA LEU A 10 -4.88 -7.32 5.52
C LEU A 10 -5.44 -7.65 4.13
N VAL A 11 -6.24 -6.75 3.58
CA VAL A 11 -6.77 -6.86 2.22
C VAL A 11 -6.25 -5.73 1.34
N ILE A 12 -6.07 -5.98 0.04
CA ILE A 12 -5.58 -4.98 -0.92
C ILE A 12 -6.47 -5.07 -2.16
N SER A 13 -6.91 -3.92 -2.66
CA SER A 13 -7.69 -3.83 -3.90
C SER A 13 -6.86 -4.30 -5.10
N GLU A 14 -7.43 -5.10 -6.00
CA GLU A 14 -6.73 -5.54 -7.22
C GLU A 14 -6.36 -4.35 -8.14
N PRO A 15 -7.23 -3.35 -8.37
CA PRO A 15 -6.85 -2.10 -9.02
C PRO A 15 -5.58 -1.44 -8.46
N ASP A 16 -5.45 -1.33 -7.15
CA ASP A 16 -4.26 -0.75 -6.49
C ASP A 16 -3.00 -1.54 -6.82
N ILE A 17 -3.11 -2.87 -6.83
CA ILE A 17 -2.01 -3.77 -7.18
C ILE A 17 -1.60 -3.54 -8.64
N ILE A 18 -2.57 -3.48 -9.57
CA ILE A 18 -2.29 -3.26 -10.99
C ILE A 18 -1.55 -1.93 -11.19
N VAL A 19 -2.06 -0.85 -10.60
CA VAL A 19 -1.46 0.48 -10.69
C VAL A 19 -0.06 0.52 -10.06
N ALA A 20 0.13 -0.14 -8.91
CA ALA A 20 1.44 -0.26 -8.27
C ALA A 20 2.44 -1.05 -9.13
N LEU A 21 2.00 -2.14 -9.75
CA LEU A 21 2.84 -2.95 -10.64
C LEU A 21 3.25 -2.17 -11.89
N ASP A 22 2.33 -1.46 -12.52
CA ASP A 22 2.61 -0.59 -13.67
C ASP A 22 3.65 0.49 -13.31
N HIS A 23 3.46 1.19 -12.18
CA HIS A 23 4.45 2.15 -11.69
C HIS A 23 5.82 1.50 -11.48
N LEU A 24 5.88 0.34 -10.82
CA LEU A 24 7.15 -0.37 -10.59
C LEU A 24 7.80 -0.84 -11.90
N GLN A 25 7.03 -1.06 -12.97
CA GLN A 25 7.54 -1.39 -14.30
C GLN A 25 8.21 -0.19 -14.97
N THR A 26 7.77 1.04 -14.70
CA THR A 26 8.36 2.26 -15.27
C THR A 26 9.70 2.69 -14.64
N LEU A 27 10.12 2.05 -13.53
CA LEU A 27 11.32 2.46 -12.81
C LEU A 27 12.61 2.13 -13.59
N PRO A 28 13.61 3.04 -13.59
CA PRO A 28 14.89 2.78 -14.24
C PRO A 28 15.66 1.66 -13.53
N TYR A 29 16.50 0.93 -14.28
CA TYR A 29 17.35 -0.17 -13.79
C TYR A 29 16.58 -1.38 -13.22
N ARG A 30 15.39 -1.65 -13.76
CA ARG A 30 14.58 -2.82 -13.38
C ARG A 30 14.99 -4.06 -14.16
N THR A 31 15.16 -5.18 -13.46
CA THR A 31 15.23 -6.51 -14.10
C THR A 31 13.81 -6.95 -14.50
N PRO A 32 13.53 -7.25 -15.78
CA PRO A 32 12.24 -7.79 -16.18
C PRO A 32 12.03 -9.16 -15.52
N LEU A 33 10.89 -9.33 -14.85
CA LEU A 33 10.47 -10.57 -14.20
C LEU A 33 9.14 -11.03 -14.82
N PRO A 34 8.80 -12.32 -14.73
CA PRO A 34 7.43 -12.77 -15.05
C PRO A 34 6.39 -12.04 -14.18
N THR A 35 5.25 -11.69 -14.77
CA THR A 35 4.19 -10.91 -14.09
C THR A 35 3.74 -11.53 -12.76
N SER A 36 3.66 -12.86 -12.69
CA SER A 36 3.29 -13.58 -11.46
C SER A 36 4.32 -13.38 -10.33
N TRP A 37 5.60 -13.29 -10.67
CA TRP A 37 6.68 -13.07 -9.72
C TRP A 37 6.70 -11.62 -9.24
N ASP A 38 6.42 -10.67 -10.13
CA ASP A 38 6.28 -9.26 -9.76
C ASP A 38 5.15 -9.04 -8.76
N ARG A 39 4.00 -9.67 -9.01
CA ARG A 39 2.86 -9.64 -8.10
C ARG A 39 3.24 -10.19 -6.73
N LEU A 40 3.83 -11.39 -6.68
CA LEU A 40 4.24 -12.01 -5.41
C LEU A 40 5.26 -11.16 -4.66
N ARG A 41 6.25 -10.59 -5.38
CA ARG A 41 7.27 -9.72 -4.80
C ARG A 41 6.68 -8.45 -4.20
N LEU A 42 5.71 -7.82 -4.88
CA LEU A 42 5.00 -6.66 -4.35
C LEU A 42 4.28 -7.02 -3.05
N LEU A 43 3.51 -8.11 -3.03
CA LEU A 43 2.76 -8.54 -1.84
C LEU A 43 3.69 -8.86 -0.66
N ASN A 44 4.84 -9.49 -0.92
CA ASN A 44 5.83 -9.77 0.12
C ASN A 44 6.43 -8.48 0.69
N ARG A 45 6.78 -7.50 -0.15
CA ARG A 45 7.26 -6.19 0.31
C ARG A 45 6.24 -5.45 1.17
N VAL A 46 4.97 -5.50 0.79
CA VAL A 46 3.89 -4.89 1.58
C VAL A 46 3.81 -5.54 2.96
N ARG A 47 3.81 -6.88 3.01
CA ARG A 47 3.78 -7.62 4.28
C ARG A 47 5.01 -7.33 5.15
N GLU A 48 6.20 -7.29 4.55
CA GLU A 48 7.45 -6.97 5.24
C GLU A 48 7.43 -5.55 5.81
N ALA A 49 6.95 -4.56 5.04
CA ALA A 49 6.90 -3.17 5.47
C ALA A 49 5.89 -2.92 6.60
N ILE A 50 4.71 -3.56 6.54
CA ILE A 50 3.66 -3.41 7.55
C ILE A 50 4.00 -4.20 8.83
N GLY A 51 4.59 -5.39 8.67
CA GLY A 51 4.88 -6.30 9.78
C GLY A 51 3.63 -6.97 10.36
N THR A 52 3.72 -7.39 11.62
CA THR A 52 2.70 -8.20 12.30
C THR A 52 1.62 -7.40 13.03
N CYS A 53 1.83 -6.10 13.24
CA CYS A 53 0.92 -5.22 13.97
C CYS A 53 0.68 -3.95 13.15
N PRO A 54 -0.23 -4.00 12.16
CA PRO A 54 -0.58 -2.81 11.38
C PRO A 54 -1.15 -1.72 12.30
N GLU A 55 -0.65 -0.49 12.15
CA GLU A 55 -1.21 0.69 12.78
C GLU A 55 -2.13 1.39 11.75
N ARG A 56 -3.38 1.68 12.15
CA ARG A 56 -4.31 2.46 11.32
C ARG A 56 -3.72 3.85 11.02
N ASP A 57 -3.98 4.36 9.82
CA ASP A 57 -3.54 5.68 9.32
C ASP A 57 -2.02 5.90 9.24
N LYS A 58 -1.23 4.85 9.49
CA LYS A 58 0.23 4.91 9.34
C LYS A 58 0.63 4.66 7.90
N CYS A 59 1.57 5.48 7.44
CA CYS A 59 2.18 5.34 6.11
C CYS A 59 3.47 4.53 6.19
N TYR A 60 3.53 3.46 5.40
CA TYR A 60 4.67 2.55 5.29
C TYR A 60 5.31 2.68 3.92
N GLN A 61 6.64 2.77 3.88
CA GLN A 61 7.36 2.76 2.61
C GLN A 61 7.55 1.31 2.14
N VAL A 62 6.98 0.97 0.98
CA VAL A 62 6.99 -0.40 0.42
C VAL A 62 8.00 -0.53 -0.72
N GLY A 63 8.35 0.59 -1.36
CA GLY A 63 9.33 0.59 -2.43
C GLY A 63 9.72 2.00 -2.86
N SER A 64 10.37 2.08 -4.02
CA SER A 64 10.77 3.35 -4.61
C SER A 64 9.54 4.16 -5.01
N ARG A 65 9.22 5.16 -4.18
CA ARG A 65 8.05 6.05 -4.34
C ARG A 65 6.69 5.34 -4.26
N LEU A 66 6.68 4.14 -3.69
CA LEU A 66 5.47 3.37 -3.44
C LEU A 66 5.30 3.25 -1.92
N TYR A 67 4.13 3.65 -1.44
CA TYR A 67 3.77 3.67 -0.04
C TYR A 67 2.46 2.90 0.18
N ALA A 68 2.25 2.46 1.42
CA ALA A 68 1.02 1.80 1.86
C ALA A 68 0.46 2.56 3.06
N ILE A 69 -0.84 2.83 3.06
CA ILE A 69 -1.58 3.32 4.23
C ILE A 69 -2.62 2.28 4.61
N ILE A 70 -2.79 2.05 5.92
CA ILE A 70 -3.77 1.13 6.46
C ILE A 70 -5.03 1.89 6.81
N GLN A 71 -6.14 1.54 6.17
CA GLN A 71 -7.46 2.12 6.40
C GLN A 71 -8.48 1.01 6.74
N PRO A 72 -9.63 1.34 7.34
CA PRO A 72 -10.74 0.41 7.42
C PRO A 72 -11.16 -0.04 6.02
N LEU A 73 -11.53 -1.32 5.87
CA LEU A 73 -12.10 -1.79 4.62
C LEU A 73 -13.40 -1.04 4.30
N GLY A 74 -13.55 -0.59 3.06
CA GLY A 74 -14.77 0.09 2.64
C GLY A 74 -14.78 1.60 2.91
N VAL A 75 -13.63 2.20 3.24
CA VAL A 75 -13.49 3.67 3.35
C VAL A 75 -13.94 4.42 2.08
N ASP A 76 -13.83 3.77 0.92
CA ASP A 76 -14.28 4.31 -0.37
C ASP A 76 -15.78 4.07 -0.65
N LEU A 77 -16.44 3.26 0.18
CA LEU A 77 -17.86 2.95 0.12
C LEU A 77 -18.57 3.85 1.14
N LEU A 78 -19.63 4.53 0.73
CA LEU A 78 -20.39 5.52 1.52
C LEU A 78 -21.13 4.93 2.75
N SER A 79 -20.71 3.77 3.28
CA SER A 79 -21.34 3.07 4.39
C SER A 79 -20.38 3.02 5.58
N ASP A 80 -20.66 3.85 6.59
CA ASP A 80 -19.80 4.09 7.76
C ASP A 80 -19.69 2.92 8.76
N ASP A 81 -20.44 1.80 8.63
CA ASP A 81 -20.72 0.99 9.82
C ASP A 81 -20.59 -0.54 9.74
N ASP A 82 -20.01 -1.12 8.68
CA ASP A 82 -19.66 -2.56 8.70
C ASP A 82 -18.15 -2.77 8.94
N ASP A 83 -17.72 -2.61 10.20
CA ASP A 83 -16.37 -3.03 10.64
C ASP A 83 -16.28 -4.57 10.63
N ASP A 84 -16.05 -5.13 9.45
CA ASP A 84 -15.78 -6.56 9.21
C ASP A 84 -14.45 -7.01 9.85
N GLY A 85 -13.79 -6.16 10.65
CA GLY A 85 -12.53 -6.44 11.33
C GLY A 85 -11.32 -6.56 10.40
N ARG A 86 -11.53 -6.44 9.09
CA ARG A 86 -10.52 -6.41 8.04
C ARG A 86 -10.02 -4.99 7.84
N VAL A 87 -8.74 -4.85 7.52
CA VAL A 87 -8.13 -3.56 7.20
C VAL A 87 -7.62 -3.59 5.78
N GLN A 88 -7.88 -2.51 5.06
CA GLN A 88 -7.46 -2.30 3.69
C GLN A 88 -6.10 -1.62 3.64
N VAL A 89 -5.20 -2.17 2.82
CA VAL A 89 -3.96 -1.53 2.44
C VAL A 89 -4.22 -0.74 1.16
N CYS A 90 -4.14 0.57 1.26
CA CYS A 90 -4.24 1.47 0.11
C CYS A 90 -2.82 1.79 -0.39
N LEU A 91 -2.55 1.54 -1.67
CA LEU A 91 -1.25 1.78 -2.27
C LEU A 91 -1.17 3.17 -2.89
N LEU A 92 -0.16 3.94 -2.47
CA LEU A 92 0.05 5.32 -2.90
C LEU A 92 1.35 5.42 -3.69
N ILE A 93 1.26 6.03 -4.86
CA ILE A 93 2.42 6.31 -5.70
C ILE A 93 2.72 7.80 -5.63
N ARG A 94 3.96 8.13 -5.28
CA ARG A 94 4.46 9.50 -5.39
C ARG A 94 4.96 9.74 -6.83
N PRO A 95 4.41 10.73 -7.56
CA PRO A 95 4.90 11.10 -8.88
C PRO A 95 6.39 11.49 -8.87
N CYS A 96 7.06 11.28 -10.00
CA CYS A 96 8.43 11.70 -10.22
C CYS A 96 8.53 13.18 -10.64
N GLY A 97 9.73 13.76 -10.53
CA GLY A 97 10.02 15.06 -11.14
C GLY A 97 9.53 16.26 -10.34
N THR A 98 9.72 16.27 -9.02
CA THR A 98 9.55 17.50 -8.23
C THR A 98 10.36 18.62 -8.89
N ASP A 99 9.65 19.61 -9.41
CA ASP A 99 10.26 20.81 -9.97
C ASP A 99 10.43 21.81 -8.83
N PRO A 100 11.67 22.11 -8.39
CA PRO A 100 11.90 23.03 -7.28
C PRO A 100 11.42 24.44 -7.56
N THR A 101 11.15 24.80 -8.82
CA THR A 101 10.61 26.10 -9.22
C THR A 101 9.07 26.15 -9.19
N ARG A 102 8.41 24.99 -9.08
CA ARG A 102 6.94 24.85 -9.06
C ARG A 102 6.47 24.24 -7.73
N VAL A 103 6.94 24.81 -6.63
CA VAL A 103 6.54 24.41 -5.27
C VAL A 103 5.62 25.46 -4.64
N THR A 104 4.68 25.02 -3.81
CA THR A 104 3.78 25.90 -3.03
C THR A 104 4.17 25.84 -1.56
N THR A 105 4.34 26.99 -0.91
CA THR A 105 4.59 27.08 0.54
C THR A 105 3.28 26.99 1.30
N LEU A 106 3.24 26.18 2.35
CA LEU A 106 2.10 26.01 3.25
C LEU A 106 2.21 26.94 4.45
#